data_AF-A0A357V2S0-F1
#
_entry.id   AF-A0A357V2S0-F1
#
_cell.length_a   1.000
_cell.length_b   1.000
_cell.length_c   1.000
_cell.angle_alpha   90.00
_cell.angle_beta   90.00
_cell.angle_gamma   90.00
#
_symmetry.space_group_name_H-M   'P 1'
#
loop_
_entity.id
_entity.type
_entity.pdbx_description
1 polymer ?
#
loop_
_entity_poly.entity_id
_entity_poly.type
_entity_poly.pdbx_seq_one_letter_code
_entity_poly.pdbx_strand_id
1 'polypeptide(L)'
;DWTPFFRTWELAGTYPTIMDDPKVGEAARNLKKDADAMLQQIVGEKWLSARAVIGFFPANSVGDDVEVYADADRSKPVTTLNFLRQQMQKDAKRPNFCLADFVAPKDSGKTDYVGGFAVTAGIGIEKKLAEFKANHDDYSDILLKALADRLA
;
A
#
# COMPACT_ATOMS: atom_id res chain seq x y z
N ASP A 1 -3.03 7.37 6.08
CA ASP A 1 -3.58 8.56 5.41
C ASP A 1 -5.10 8.53 5.52
N TRP A 2 -5.72 9.59 6.05
CA TRP A 2 -7.18 9.70 6.23
C TRP A 2 -7.90 10.29 5.01
N THR A 3 -7.19 10.89 4.06
CA THR A 3 -7.83 11.46 2.87
C THR A 3 -8.57 10.41 2.04
N PRO A 4 -7.99 9.24 1.72
CA PRO A 4 -8.73 8.19 1.01
C PRO A 4 -9.90 7.62 1.82
N PHE A 5 -9.79 7.58 3.16
CA PHE A 5 -10.88 7.13 4.03
C PHE A 5 -12.12 8.01 3.82
N PHE A 6 -11.98 9.33 3.88
CA PHE A 6 -13.10 10.24 3.63
C PHE A 6 -13.67 10.11 2.22
N ARG A 7 -12.83 9.82 1.22
CA ARG A 7 -13.28 9.55 -0.15
C ARG A 7 -14.11 8.27 -0.28
N THR A 8 -13.80 7.22 0.48
CA THR A 8 -14.62 6.00 0.56
C THR A 8 -16.04 6.30 1.05
N TRP A 9 -16.21 7.37 1.84
CA TRP A 9 -17.48 7.88 2.33
C TRP A 9 -18.02 9.06 1.51
N GLU A 10 -17.51 9.25 0.29
CA GLU A 10 -17.93 10.30 -0.65
C GLU A 10 -17.78 11.74 -0.12
N LEU A 11 -16.93 11.94 0.89
CA LEU A 11 -16.62 13.26 1.44
C LEU A 11 -15.43 13.88 0.69
N ALA A 12 -15.73 14.87 -0.15
CA ALA A 12 -14.72 15.59 -0.92
C ALA A 12 -13.88 16.51 -0.02
N GLY A 13 -12.56 16.32 -0.04
CA GLY A 13 -11.62 17.15 0.69
C GLY A 13 -10.32 16.40 1.00
N THR A 14 -9.36 17.12 1.56
CA THR A 14 -8.09 16.55 2.06
C THR A 14 -8.06 16.64 3.56
N TYR A 15 -7.57 15.60 4.24
CA TYR A 15 -7.31 15.66 5.67
C TYR A 15 -6.00 16.45 5.93
N PRO A 16 -5.92 17.33 6.95
CA PRO A 16 -6.95 17.63 7.96
C PRO A 16 -7.95 18.73 7.56
N THR A 17 -7.74 19.45 6.46
CA THR A 17 -8.57 20.61 6.05
C THR A 17 -10.07 20.32 5.90
N ILE A 18 -10.45 19.10 5.51
CA ILE A 18 -11.86 18.68 5.41
C ILE A 18 -12.61 18.79 6.74
N MET A 19 -11.89 18.76 7.86
CA MET A 19 -12.47 18.84 9.20
C MET A 19 -13.08 20.22 9.49
N ASP A 20 -12.64 21.27 8.80
CA ASP A 20 -13.12 22.64 8.96
C ASP A 20 -14.02 23.09 7.79
N ASP A 21 -14.35 22.17 6.87
CA ASP A 21 -15.19 22.50 5.72
C ASP A 21 -16.61 22.91 6.18
N PRO A 22 -17.15 24.04 5.70
CA PRO A 22 -18.43 24.56 6.16
C PRO A 22 -19.63 23.69 5.77
N LYS A 23 -19.50 22.80 4.77
CA LYS A 23 -20.57 21.92 4.28
C LYS A 23 -20.43 20.51 4.82
N VAL A 24 -19.24 19.92 4.78
CA VAL A 24 -19.02 18.51 5.13
C VAL A 24 -18.21 18.30 6.41
N GLY A 25 -17.69 19.36 7.03
CA GLY A 25 -16.80 19.24 8.19
C GLY A 25 -17.46 18.61 9.40
N GLU A 26 -18.76 18.85 9.63
CA GLU A 26 -19.49 18.18 10.72
C GLU A 26 -19.58 16.66 10.50
N ALA A 27 -20.00 16.24 9.31
CA ALA A 27 -20.06 14.82 8.95
C ALA A 27 -18.67 14.16 9.01
N ALA A 28 -17.63 14.85 8.52
CA ALA A 28 -16.25 14.38 8.59
C ALA A 28 -15.76 14.19 10.03
N ARG A 29 -16.08 15.13 10.94
CA ARG A 29 -15.74 15.03 12.37
C ARG A 29 -16.46 13.86 13.04
N ASN A 30 -17.76 13.68 12.77
CA ASN A 30 -18.53 12.59 13.35
C ASN A 30 -18.02 11.22 12.85
N LEU A 31 -17.84 11.07 11.54
CA LEU A 31 -17.30 9.85 10.95
C LEU A 31 -15.90 9.52 11.48
N LYS A 32 -15.03 10.53 11.63
CA LYS A 32 -13.69 10.35 12.20
C LYS A 32 -13.74 9.89 13.66
N LYS A 33 -14.67 10.44 14.44
CA LYS A 33 -14.89 10.04 15.83
C LYS A 33 -15.30 8.57 15.92
N ASP A 34 -16.23 8.13 15.07
CA ASP A 34 -16.67 6.74 15.02
C ASP A 34 -15.53 5.81 14.56
N ALA A 35 -14.78 6.24 13.54
CA ALA A 35 -13.61 5.51 13.04
C ALA A 35 -12.53 5.33 14.12
N ASP A 36 -12.25 6.38 14.90
CA ASP A 36 -11.30 6.33 16.01
C ASP A 36 -11.79 5.41 17.12
N ALA A 37 -13.08 5.46 17.47
CA ALA A 37 -13.67 4.58 18.47
C ALA A 37 -13.58 3.10 18.04
N MET A 38 -13.94 2.79 16.79
CA MET A 38 -13.83 1.44 16.24
C MET A 38 -12.38 0.98 16.13
N LEU A 39 -11.43 1.85 15.75
CA LEU A 39 -10.00 1.54 15.76
C LEU A 39 -9.51 1.10 17.15
N GLN A 40 -9.94 1.79 18.21
CA GLN A 40 -9.60 1.39 19.58
C GLN A 40 -10.15 0.00 19.92
N GLN A 41 -11.37 -0.33 19.47
CA GLN A 41 -11.95 -1.66 19.66
C GLN A 41 -11.21 -2.73 18.85
N ILE A 42 -10.92 -2.47 17.57
CA ILE A 42 -10.16 -3.38 16.70
C ILE A 42 -8.85 -3.77 17.37
N VAL A 43 -8.12 -2.79 17.92
CA VAL A 43 -6.82 -3.01 18.56
C VAL A 43 -6.98 -3.67 19.93
N GLY A 44 -7.87 -3.15 20.78
CA GLY A 44 -8.06 -3.62 22.16
C GLY A 44 -8.59 -5.05 22.23
N GLU A 45 -9.50 -5.41 21.34
CA GLU A 45 -10.12 -6.73 21.26
C GLU A 45 -9.47 -7.64 20.21
N LYS A 46 -8.43 -7.15 19.51
CA LYS A 46 -7.66 -7.90 18.50
C LYS A 46 -8.53 -8.50 17.40
N TRP A 47 -9.45 -7.71 16.85
CA TRP A 47 -10.35 -8.17 15.78
C TRP A 47 -9.59 -8.54 14.50
N LEU A 48 -8.50 -7.82 14.22
CA LEU A 48 -7.69 -7.98 13.03
C LEU A 48 -6.25 -8.31 13.40
N SER A 49 -5.61 -9.12 12.56
CA SER A 49 -4.17 -9.39 12.65
C SER A 49 -3.44 -8.83 11.44
N ALA A 50 -2.43 -7.99 11.71
CA ALA A 50 -1.49 -7.54 10.69
C ALA A 50 -0.34 -8.54 10.52
N ARG A 51 0.04 -8.80 9.28
CA ARG A 51 1.22 -9.59 8.91
C ARG A 51 2.00 -8.88 7.81
N ALA A 52 3.31 -9.04 7.87
CA ALA A 52 4.23 -8.48 6.90
C ALA A 52 5.36 -9.47 6.61
N VAL A 53 5.84 -9.45 5.38
CA VAL A 53 7.12 -10.02 4.98
C VAL A 53 7.89 -8.96 4.20
N ILE A 54 9.19 -8.85 4.46
CA ILE A 54 10.11 -7.93 3.79
C ILE A 54 11.40 -8.67 3.49
N GLY A 55 12.03 -8.34 2.36
CA GLY A 55 13.33 -8.88 1.98
C GLY A 55 14.15 -7.88 1.18
N PHE A 56 15.46 -8.02 1.29
CA PHE A 56 16.45 -7.27 0.53
C PHE A 56 17.39 -8.25 -0.15
N PHE A 57 17.61 -8.06 -1.44
CA PHE A 57 18.29 -9.05 -2.27
C PHE A 57 19.32 -8.36 -3.17
N PRO A 58 20.54 -8.92 -3.31
CA PRO A 58 21.48 -8.44 -4.32
C PRO A 58 20.82 -8.52 -5.70
N ALA A 59 21.04 -7.49 -6.51
CA ALA A 59 20.41 -7.38 -7.81
C ALA A 59 21.18 -6.48 -8.76
N ASN A 60 21.02 -6.73 -10.06
CA ASN A 60 21.58 -5.89 -11.10
C ASN A 60 20.63 -5.85 -12.31
N SER A 61 20.60 -4.73 -13.01
CA SER A 61 19.81 -4.61 -14.24
C SER A 61 20.50 -5.27 -15.44
N VAL A 62 19.68 -5.88 -16.30
CA VAL A 62 20.08 -6.45 -17.59
C VAL A 62 19.03 -6.00 -18.61
N GLY A 63 19.35 -4.94 -19.36
CA GLY A 63 18.37 -4.28 -20.23
C GLY A 63 17.24 -3.64 -19.42
N ASP A 64 16.00 -4.02 -19.71
CA ASP A 64 14.79 -3.49 -19.03
C ASP A 64 14.37 -4.33 -17.82
N ASP A 65 15.13 -5.38 -17.49
CA ASP A 65 14.83 -6.31 -16.40
C ASP A 65 15.85 -6.19 -15.26
N VAL A 66 15.51 -6.73 -14.09
CA VAL A 66 16.41 -6.84 -12.94
C VAL A 66 16.57 -8.30 -12.52
N GLU A 67 17.80 -8.80 -12.60
CA GLU A 67 18.18 -10.10 -12.06
C GLU A 67 18.35 -10.01 -10.54
N VAL A 68 17.72 -10.93 -9.81
CA VAL A 68 17.77 -11.01 -8.34
C VAL A 68 18.52 -12.27 -7.93
N TYR A 69 19.44 -12.14 -6.98
CA TYR A 69 20.34 -13.22 -6.56
C TYR A 69 20.06 -13.68 -5.12
N ALA A 70 20.44 -14.93 -4.81
CA ALA A 70 20.28 -15.50 -3.47
C ALA A 70 21.29 -14.90 -2.47
N ASP A 71 22.45 -14.49 -2.96
CA ASP A 71 23.62 -14.12 -2.16
C ASP A 71 24.51 -13.12 -2.92
N ALA A 72 25.52 -12.63 -2.21
CA ALA A 72 26.45 -11.62 -2.72
C ALA A 72 27.38 -12.12 -3.83
N ASP A 73 27.52 -13.45 -4.00
CA ASP A 73 28.37 -14.04 -5.03
C ASP A 73 27.77 -13.82 -6.43
N ARG A 74 26.45 -13.58 -6.52
CA ARG A 74 25.72 -13.22 -7.76
C ARG A 74 26.00 -14.17 -8.92
N SER A 75 26.26 -15.44 -8.61
CA SER A 75 26.68 -16.46 -9.58
C SER A 75 25.54 -16.86 -10.52
N LYS A 76 24.32 -16.99 -9.99
CA LYS A 76 23.11 -17.35 -10.74
C LYS A 76 21.90 -16.59 -10.19
N PRO A 77 21.08 -15.97 -11.07
CA PRO A 77 19.84 -15.34 -10.63
C PRO A 77 18.83 -16.38 -10.13
N VAL A 78 18.14 -16.05 -9.04
CA VAL A 78 17.02 -16.82 -8.46
C VAL A 78 15.72 -16.47 -9.18
N THR A 79 15.56 -15.20 -9.54
CA THR A 79 14.40 -14.71 -10.30
C THR A 79 14.78 -13.46 -11.09
N THR A 80 13.90 -13.07 -12.00
CA THR A 80 14.01 -11.84 -12.78
C THR A 80 12.75 -11.02 -12.57
N LEU A 81 12.91 -9.75 -12.19
CA LEU A 81 11.83 -8.78 -12.15
C LEU A 81 11.75 -8.10 -13.51
N ASN A 82 10.63 -8.27 -14.21
CA ASN A 82 10.43 -7.71 -15.53
C ASN A 82 9.73 -6.36 -15.46
N PHE A 83 10.26 -5.37 -16.19
CA PHE A 83 9.70 -4.02 -16.22
C PHE A 83 9.47 -3.54 -17.65
N LEU A 84 8.56 -2.57 -17.78
CA LEU A 84 8.26 -1.92 -19.05
C LEU A 84 8.94 -0.56 -19.11
N ARG A 85 9.49 -0.25 -20.28
CA ARG A 85 10.01 1.07 -20.61
C ARG A 85 8.91 1.94 -21.20
N GLN A 86 8.92 3.23 -20.86
CA GLN A 86 8.06 4.22 -21.52
C GLN A 86 8.37 4.27 -23.03
N GLN A 87 7.35 4.27 -23.89
CA GLN A 87 7.53 4.19 -25.35
C GLN A 87 7.04 5.44 -26.11
N MET A 88 6.59 6.48 -25.39
CA MET A 88 6.17 7.73 -26.03
C MET A 88 7.37 8.51 -26.54
N GLN A 89 7.20 9.25 -27.65
CA GLN A 89 8.22 10.18 -28.12
C GLN A 89 8.37 11.32 -27.10
N LYS A 90 9.58 11.48 -26.57
CA LYS A 90 9.92 12.55 -25.64
C LYS A 90 10.76 13.63 -26.31
N ASP A 91 10.80 14.79 -25.68
CA ASP A 91 11.78 15.82 -26.02
C ASP A 91 13.20 15.32 -25.73
N ALA A 92 14.20 15.82 -26.45
CA ALA A 92 15.59 15.34 -26.37
C ALA A 92 16.24 15.46 -24.98
N LYS A 93 15.56 16.10 -24.02
CA LYS A 93 16.04 16.32 -22.65
C LYS A 93 15.54 15.27 -21.66
N ARG A 94 14.59 14.41 -22.02
CA ARG A 94 13.97 13.44 -21.09
C ARG A 94 14.15 12.00 -21.57
N PRO A 95 14.77 11.12 -20.76
CA PRO A 95 14.87 9.71 -21.12
C PRO A 95 13.51 9.02 -21.01
N ASN A 96 13.35 7.93 -21.75
CA ASN A 96 12.25 6.99 -21.56
C ASN A 96 12.57 6.09 -20.37
N PHE A 97 11.86 6.26 -19.26
CA PHE A 97 12.19 5.57 -18.01
C PHE A 97 11.70 4.12 -18.03
N CYS A 98 12.52 3.25 -17.44
CA CYS A 98 12.18 1.92 -16.98
C CYS A 98 12.54 1.82 -15.48
N LEU A 99 11.82 1.00 -14.70
CA LEU A 99 12.17 0.79 -13.29
C LEU A 99 13.57 0.16 -13.12
N ALA A 100 14.02 -0.64 -14.08
CA ALA A 100 15.36 -1.23 -14.07
C ALA A 100 16.49 -0.18 -14.15
N ASP A 101 16.22 1.02 -14.69
CA ASP A 101 17.21 2.10 -14.82
C ASP A 101 17.73 2.59 -13.45
N PHE A 102 16.99 2.31 -12.37
CA PHE A 102 17.34 2.68 -11.00
C PHE A 102 18.16 1.62 -10.27
N VAL A 103 18.50 0.52 -10.94
CA VAL A 103 19.38 -0.54 -10.41
C VAL A 103 20.65 -0.58 -11.26
N ALA A 104 21.81 -0.65 -10.62
CA ALA A 104 23.09 -0.63 -11.30
C ALA A 104 23.19 -1.75 -12.36
N PRO A 105 23.57 -1.41 -13.61
CA PRO A 105 23.78 -2.40 -14.66
C PRO A 105 24.79 -3.47 -14.26
N LYS A 106 24.54 -4.73 -14.67
CA LYS A 106 25.41 -5.86 -14.34
C LYS A 106 26.84 -5.69 -14.86
N ASP A 107 26.99 -5.09 -16.03
CA ASP A 107 28.28 -4.79 -16.67
C ASP A 107 29.06 -3.64 -16.00
N SER A 108 28.40 -2.84 -15.14
CA SER A 108 29.07 -1.80 -14.37
C SER A 108 30.01 -2.33 -13.28
N GLY A 109 29.91 -3.62 -12.94
CA GLY A 109 30.66 -4.26 -11.85
C GLY A 109 30.25 -3.80 -10.44
N LYS A 110 29.31 -2.87 -10.31
CA LYS A 110 28.82 -2.38 -9.01
C LYS A 110 27.87 -3.39 -8.38
N THR A 111 27.94 -3.50 -7.06
CA THR A 111 26.94 -4.23 -6.28
C THR A 111 25.77 -3.31 -5.99
N ASP A 112 24.57 -3.77 -6.32
CA ASP A 112 23.32 -3.08 -6.03
C ASP A 112 22.28 -4.08 -5.49
N TYR A 113 21.13 -3.57 -5.06
CA TYR A 113 20.12 -4.32 -4.32
C TYR A 113 18.72 -3.88 -4.72
N VAL A 114 17.77 -4.80 -4.57
CA VAL A 114 16.33 -4.48 -4.58
C VAL A 114 15.68 -4.95 -3.28
N GLY A 115 14.70 -4.20 -2.83
CA GLY A 115 13.82 -4.57 -1.73
C GLY A 115 12.43 -4.96 -2.23
N GLY A 116 11.78 -5.88 -1.52
CA GLY A 116 10.40 -6.26 -1.76
C GLY A 116 9.67 -6.48 -0.45
N PHE A 117 8.36 -6.22 -0.43
CA PHE A 117 7.53 -6.46 0.74
C PHE A 117 6.12 -6.91 0.33
N ALA A 118 5.44 -7.61 1.23
CA ALA A 118 4.01 -7.86 1.17
C ALA A 118 3.41 -7.72 2.57
N VAL A 119 2.30 -6.99 2.67
CA VAL A 119 1.61 -6.71 3.94
C VAL A 119 0.13 -7.05 3.83
N THR A 120 -0.49 -7.31 4.98
CA THR A 120 -1.93 -7.39 5.12
C THR A 120 -2.31 -7.00 6.54
N ALA A 121 -3.43 -6.31 6.70
CA ALA A 121 -3.97 -5.90 8.00
C ALA A 121 -5.41 -6.36 8.25
N GLY A 122 -5.92 -7.29 7.43
CA GLY A 122 -7.32 -7.72 7.43
C GLY A 122 -7.57 -9.16 7.88
N ILE A 123 -6.55 -9.89 8.37
CA ILE A 123 -6.72 -11.31 8.74
C ILE A 123 -7.67 -11.40 9.95
N GLY A 124 -8.77 -12.15 9.79
CA GLY A 124 -9.79 -12.36 10.84
C GLY A 124 -11.01 -11.45 10.74
N ILE A 125 -11.05 -10.56 9.74
CA ILE A 125 -12.13 -9.60 9.55
C ILE A 125 -13.51 -10.25 9.38
N GLU A 126 -13.57 -11.44 8.77
CA GLU A 126 -14.80 -12.12 8.36
C GLU A 126 -15.74 -12.37 9.52
N LYS A 127 -15.19 -12.68 10.70
CA LYS A 127 -15.98 -12.93 11.92
C LYS A 127 -16.80 -11.70 12.30
N LYS A 128 -16.18 -10.52 12.31
CA LYS A 128 -16.85 -9.27 12.69
C LYS A 128 -17.82 -8.78 11.63
N LEU A 129 -17.49 -8.96 10.36
CA LEU A 129 -18.44 -8.66 9.27
C LEU A 129 -19.70 -9.53 9.36
N ALA A 130 -19.56 -10.82 9.72
CA ALA A 130 -20.70 -11.69 9.93
C ALA A 130 -21.57 -11.25 11.13
N GLU A 131 -20.95 -10.82 12.24
CA GLU A 131 -21.65 -10.26 13.40
C GLU A 131 -22.44 -8.99 13.04
N PHE A 132 -21.83 -8.03 12.32
CA PHE A 132 -22.51 -6.80 11.88
C PHE A 132 -23.66 -7.09 10.92
N LYS A 133 -23.45 -7.99 9.95
CA LYS A 133 -24.49 -8.39 9.01
C LYS A 133 -25.68 -9.06 9.69
N ALA A 134 -25.44 -9.92 10.68
CA ALA A 134 -26.52 -10.56 11.46
C ALA A 134 -27.36 -9.55 12.26
N ASN A 135 -26.75 -8.44 12.65
CA ASN A 135 -27.40 -7.34 13.36
C ASN A 135 -27.97 -6.25 12.42
N HIS A 136 -27.89 -6.43 11.10
CA HIS A 136 -28.26 -5.41 10.10
C HIS A 136 -27.53 -4.08 10.27
N ASP A 137 -26.27 -4.12 10.73
CA ASP A 137 -25.42 -2.96 10.93
C ASP A 137 -24.50 -2.74 9.72
N ASP A 138 -25.08 -2.25 8.62
CA ASP A 138 -24.35 -1.98 7.38
C ASP A 138 -23.30 -0.86 7.57
N TYR A 139 -23.55 0.07 8.49
CA TYR A 139 -22.62 1.16 8.78
C TYR A 139 -21.30 0.63 9.37
N SER A 140 -21.37 -0.18 10.42
CA SER A 140 -20.17 -0.74 11.03
C SER A 140 -19.43 -1.72 10.12
N ASP A 141 -20.16 -2.47 9.28
CA ASP A 141 -19.57 -3.34 8.27
C ASP A 141 -18.72 -2.55 7.25
N ILE A 142 -19.26 -1.45 6.71
CA ILE A 142 -18.52 -0.57 5.79
C ILE A 142 -17.36 0.12 6.50
N LEU A 143 -17.58 0.60 7.74
CA LEU A 143 -16.55 1.29 8.52
C LEU A 143 -15.36 0.36 8.83
N LEU A 144 -15.62 -0.89 9.23
CA LEU A 144 -14.58 -1.87 9.50
C LEU A 144 -13.79 -2.20 8.23
N LYS A 145 -14.46 -2.39 7.08
CA LYS A 145 -13.79 -2.62 5.79
C LYS A 145 -12.91 -1.46 5.39
N ALA A 146 -13.42 -0.23 5.51
CA ALA A 146 -12.66 0.98 5.22
C ALA A 146 -11.43 1.10 6.15
N LEU A 147 -11.59 0.84 7.44
CA LEU A 147 -10.47 0.86 8.40
C LEU A 147 -9.42 -0.22 8.12
N ALA A 148 -9.84 -1.45 7.81
CA ALA A 148 -8.93 -2.54 7.48
C ALA A 148 -8.10 -2.24 6.22
N ASP A 149 -8.73 -1.64 5.21
CA ASP A 149 -8.06 -1.16 4.00
C ASP A 149 -7.07 -0.01 4.28
N ARG A 150 -7.37 0.87 5.25
CA ARG A 150 -6.43 1.94 5.66
C ARG A 150 -5.27 1.46 6.54
N LEU A 151 -5.41 0.31 7.19
CA LEU A 151 -4.36 -0.32 7.99
C LEU A 151 -3.38 -1.12 7.12
N ALA A 152 -3.78 -1.56 5.92
CA ALA A 152 -2.95 -2.27 4.96
C ALA A 152 -2.10 -1.31 4.10
#